data_AF-A0A484XKD9-F1
#
_entry.id   AF-A0A484XKD9-F1
#
_cell.length_a   1.000
_cell.length_b   1.000
_cell.length_c   1.000
_cell.angle_alpha   90.00
_cell.angle_beta   90.00
_cell.angle_gamma   90.00
#
_symmetry.space_group_name_H-M   'P 1'
#
loop_
_entity.id
_entity.type
_entity.pdbx_description
1 polymer ?
#
loop_
_entity_poly.entity_id
_entity_poly.type
_entity_poly.pdbx_seq_one_letter_code
_entity_poly.pdbx_strand_id
1 'polypeptide(L)' 'MEAMIDTAVQTSVREGLAKPDDTVSVVAGMPFGTPGTTNLLRLVKLT' A
#
# COMPACT_ATOMS: atom_id res chain seq x y z
N MET A 1 -7.61 7.30 2.47
CA MET A 1 -7.14 5.90 2.50
C MET A 1 -6.76 5.42 1.11
N GLU A 2 -7.65 5.55 0.13
CA GLU A 2 -7.39 5.18 -1.28
C GLU A 2 -6.13 5.87 -1.84
N ALA A 3 -6.00 7.18 -1.71
CA ALA A 3 -4.80 7.90 -2.19
C ALA A 3 -3.46 7.36 -1.60
N MET A 4 -3.46 6.84 -0.37
CA MET A 4 -2.26 6.23 0.24
C MET A 4 -1.97 4.86 -0.38
N ILE A 5 -3.00 4.08 -0.67
CA ILE A 5 -2.88 2.80 -1.36
C ILE A 5 -2.37 3.04 -2.80
N ASP A 6 -2.91 4.02 -3.50
CA ASP A 6 -2.49 4.38 -4.86
C ASP A 6 -1.01 4.80 -4.88
N THR A 7 -0.60 5.63 -3.91
CA THR A 7 0.81 6.03 -3.76
C THR A 7 1.71 4.82 -3.52
N ALA A 8 1.30 3.88 -2.66
CA ALA A 8 2.09 2.68 -2.37
C ALA A 8 2.22 1.78 -3.60
N VAL A 9 1.14 1.58 -4.36
CA VAL A 9 1.13 0.79 -5.60
C VAL A 9 1.97 1.44 -6.69
N GLN A 10 1.79 2.74 -6.94
CA GLN A 10 2.57 3.45 -7.96
C GLN A 10 4.06 3.44 -7.64
N THR A 11 4.41 3.60 -6.36
CA THR A 11 5.81 3.55 -5.91
C THR A 11 6.36 2.14 -6.07
N SER A 12 5.63 1.08 -5.70
CA SER A 12 6.15 -0.28 -5.85
C SER A 12 6.42 -0.66 -7.30
N VAL A 13 5.58 -0.22 -8.24
CA VAL A 13 5.82 -0.42 -9.69
C VAL A 13 6.99 0.41 -10.18
N ARG A 14 7.06 1.70 -9.81
CA ARG A 14 8.13 2.61 -10.25
C ARG A 14 9.52 2.16 -9.79
N GLU A 15 9.63 1.68 -8.56
CA GLU A 15 10.89 1.18 -8.00
C GLU A 15 11.21 -0.27 -8.44
N GLY A 16 10.36 -0.90 -9.26
CA GLY A 16 10.55 -2.26 -9.76
C GLY A 16 10.34 -3.36 -8.71
N LEU A 17 9.67 -3.04 -7.60
CA LEU A 17 9.36 -3.99 -6.51
C LEU A 17 8.16 -4.88 -6.84
N ALA A 18 7.27 -4.43 -7.72
CA ALA A 18 6.10 -5.16 -8.18
C ALA A 18 5.87 -4.93 -9.67
N LYS A 19 5.23 -5.90 -10.33
CA LYS A 19 4.89 -5.86 -11.76
C LYS A 19 3.40 -6.14 -11.97
N PRO A 20 2.85 -5.91 -13.18
CA PRO A 20 1.49 -6.33 -13.51
C PRO A 20 1.23 -7.79 -13.13
N ASP A 21 0.00 -8.07 -12.71
CA ASP A 21 -0.49 -9.34 -12.15
C ASP A 21 0.00 -9.72 -10.75
N ASP A 22 0.96 -8.99 -10.15
CA ASP A 22 1.34 -9.23 -8.77
C ASP A 22 0.23 -8.82 -7.78
N THR A 23 0.29 -9.39 -6.58
CA THR A 23 -0.51 -8.95 -5.44
C THR A 23 0.40 -8.26 -4.42
N VAL A 24 0.06 -7.03 -4.05
CA VAL A 24 0.81 -6.21 -3.10
C VAL A 24 0.06 -6.13 -1.76
N SER A 25 0.77 -6.32 -0.67
CA SER A 25 0.29 -6.10 0.70
C SER A 25 0.69 -4.71 1.19
N VAL A 26 -0.30 -3.86 1.46
CA VAL A 26 -0.12 -2.50 1.99
C VAL A 26 -0.47 -2.48 3.47
N VAL A 27 0.50 -2.05 4.30
CA VAL A 27 0.32 -1.92 5.76
C VAL A 27 0.41 -0.44 6.15
N ALA A 28 -0.51 0.02 6.98
CA ALA A 28 -0.52 1.39 7.50
C ALA A 28 -1.18 1.47 8.90
N GLY A 29 -1.20 2.67 9.49
CA GLY A 29 -1.89 2.95 10.73
C GLY A 29 -3.01 3.97 10.57
N MET A 30 -4.13 3.73 11.25
CA MET A 30 -5.28 4.62 11.32
C MET A 30 -5.68 4.88 12.78
N PRO A 31 -5.94 6.15 13.17
CA PRO A 31 -5.85 7.37 12.37
C PRO A 31 -4.41 7.71 11.97
N PHE A 32 -4.25 8.37 10.83
CA PHE A 32 -2.93 8.77 10.32
C PHE A 32 -2.19 9.69 11.30
N GLY A 33 -0.86 9.62 11.29
CA GLY A 33 0.00 10.48 12.10
C GLY A 33 -0.01 10.18 13.60
N THR A 34 -0.70 9.11 14.04
CA THR A 34 -0.68 8.65 15.42
C THR A 34 0.32 7.49 15.56
N PRO A 35 1.44 7.65 16.28
CA PRO A 35 2.39 6.58 16.50
C PRO A 35 1.73 5.36 17.17
N GLY A 36 2.16 4.16 16.78
CA GLY A 36 1.69 2.90 17.38
C GLY A 36 0.35 2.37 16.86
N THR A 37 -0.26 2.99 15.86
CA THR A 37 -1.57 2.58 15.32
C THR A 37 -1.51 1.65 14.12
N THR A 38 -0.38 1.01 13.79
CA THR A 38 -0.23 0.13 12.62
C THR A 38 -1.22 -1.04 12.63
N ASN A 39 -2.44 -0.81 12.15
CA ASN A 39 -3.62 -1.65 12.33
C ASN A 39 -4.38 -1.89 11.02
N LEU A 40 -3.87 -1.38 9.90
CA LEU A 40 -4.50 -1.48 8.60
C LEU A 40 -3.63 -2.37 7.69
N LEU A 41 -4.25 -3.43 7.16
CA LEU A 41 -3.68 -4.31 6.14
C LEU A 41 -4.63 -4.36 4.95
N ARG A 42 -4.11 -4.19 3.74
CA ARG A 42 -4.87 -4.31 2.50
C ARG A 42 -4.09 -5.10 1.46
N LEU A 43 -4.75 -6.07 0.83
CA LEU A 43 -4.24 -6.74 -0.36
C LEU A 43 -4.79 -6.03 -1.60
N VAL A 44 -3.91 -5.73 -2.55
CA VAL A 44 -4.25 -5.05 -3.80
C VAL A 44 -3.68 -5.87 -4.94
N LYS A 45 -4.53 -6.16 -5.93
CA LYS A 45 -4.09 -6.81 -7.16
C LYS A 45 -3.69 -5.74 -8.18
N LEU A 46 -2.50 -5.87 -8.76
CA LEU A 46 -2.04 -5.01 -9.84
C LEU A 46 -2.62 -5.55 -11.14
N THR A 47 -3.68 -4.91 -11.62
CA THR A 47 -4.32 -5.20 -12.92
C THR A 47 -4.04 -4.09 -13.91
#